data_AF-A0A662GFT3-F1
#
_entry.id   AF-A0A662GFT3-F1
#
_cell.length_a   1.000
_cell.length_b   1.000
_cell.length_c   1.000
_cell.angle_alpha   90.00
_cell.angle_beta   90.00
_cell.angle_gamma   90.00
#
_symmetry.space_group_name_H-M   'P 1'
#
loop_
_entity.id
_entity.type
_entity.pdbx_description
1 polymer ?
#
loop_
_entity_poly.entity_id
_entity_poly.type
_entity_poly.pdbx_seq_one_letter_code
_entity_poly.pdbx_strand_id
1 'polypeptide(L)'
;MKMNGRRGAKGFQVSSLPYMSKVYINGQVLIPAQLVRSLGITRLERASIHLQYRGKNIFLENIKLLRTRNTDSRQFTIPKNIREKYNIRSGEKIKIINISK
;
A
#
# COMPACT_ATOMS: atom_id res chain seq x y z
N MET A 1 -18.16 28.07 14.89
CA MET A 1 -17.97 27.54 16.26
C MET A 1 -17.51 26.08 16.17
N LYS A 2 -16.38 25.76 16.81
CA LYS A 2 -15.71 24.46 17.05
C LYS A 2 -15.33 23.58 15.85
N MET A 3 -14.14 23.83 15.30
CA MET A 3 -13.34 22.80 14.62
C MET A 3 -12.87 21.78 15.68
N ASN A 4 -13.54 20.65 15.78
CA ASN A 4 -13.07 19.52 16.59
C ASN A 4 -11.84 18.90 15.91
N GLY A 5 -10.67 19.46 16.19
CA GLY A 5 -9.38 18.91 15.81
C GLY A 5 -9.18 17.55 16.47
N ARG A 6 -9.42 16.48 15.70
CA ARG A 6 -9.06 15.12 16.11
C ARG A 6 -7.54 15.08 16.32
N ARG A 7 -7.13 14.83 17.57
CA ARG A 7 -5.74 14.60 17.97
C ARG A 7 -5.21 13.36 17.25
N GLY A 8 -4.40 13.58 16.23
CA GLY A 8 -3.68 12.58 15.45
C GLY A 8 -2.99 13.31 14.30
N ALA A 9 -1.74 12.98 14.00
CA ALA A 9 -1.04 13.55 12.85
C ALA A 9 -1.94 13.47 11.60
N LYS A 10 -2.02 14.53 10.79
CA LYS A 10 -2.81 14.54 9.55
C LYS A 10 -2.45 13.27 8.76
N GLY A 11 -3.39 12.33 8.68
CA GLY A 11 -3.20 11.10 7.93
C GLY A 11 -2.87 11.42 6.47
N PHE A 12 -2.19 10.49 5.78
CA PHE A 12 -1.91 10.62 4.35
C PHE A 12 -3.21 10.94 3.60
N GLN A 13 -3.26 12.08 2.92
CA GLN A 13 -4.39 12.54 2.11
C GLN A 13 -4.41 11.86 0.74
N VAL A 14 -4.53 10.54 0.73
CA VAL A 14 -4.51 9.75 -0.50
C VAL A 14 -5.78 8.91 -0.55
N SER A 15 -6.64 9.19 -1.51
CA SER A 15 -7.95 8.54 -1.68
C SER A 15 -8.11 7.82 -3.02
N SER A 16 -7.14 7.92 -3.94
CA SER A 16 -7.22 7.30 -5.26
C SER A 16 -5.93 6.60 -5.66
N LEU A 17 -6.06 5.69 -6.62
CA LEU A 17 -4.96 5.13 -7.38
C LEU A 17 -4.79 5.92 -8.68
N PRO A 18 -3.57 6.01 -9.24
CA PRO A 18 -2.35 5.38 -8.74
C PRO A 18 -1.72 6.11 -7.54
N TYR A 19 -1.05 5.37 -6.66
CA TYR A 19 -0.38 5.91 -5.48
C TYR A 19 1.09 5.49 -5.41
N MET A 20 1.99 6.44 -5.15
CA MET A 20 3.41 6.15 -4.94
C MET A 20 3.71 5.84 -3.47
N SER A 21 4.30 4.68 -3.22
CA SER A 21 4.67 4.23 -1.87
C SER A 21 6.14 3.81 -1.82
N LYS A 22 6.75 3.96 -0.65
CA LYS A 22 8.13 3.56 -0.40
C LYS A 22 8.18 2.09 -0.03
N VAL A 23 9.17 1.36 -0.54
CA VAL A 23 9.51 0.01 -0.09
C VAL A 23 10.32 0.11 1.20
N TYR A 24 9.78 -0.43 2.30
CA TYR A 24 10.44 -0.47 3.59
C TYR A 24 11.55 -1.53 3.63
N ILE A 25 12.39 -1.47 4.67
CA ILE A 25 13.57 -2.33 4.83
C ILE A 25 13.22 -3.82 4.79
N ASN A 26 12.04 -4.18 5.30
CA ASN A 26 11.50 -5.55 5.30
C ASN A 26 10.78 -5.93 3.98
N GLY A 27 10.91 -5.13 2.92
CA GLY A 27 10.24 -5.36 1.63
C GLY A 27 8.73 -5.06 1.66
N GLN A 28 8.23 -4.45 2.73
CA GLN A 28 6.82 -4.08 2.84
C GLN A 28 6.53 -2.74 2.17
N VAL A 29 5.27 -2.56 1.82
CA VAL A 29 4.73 -1.35 1.22
C VAL A 29 3.47 -0.97 1.98
N LEU A 30 3.35 0.31 2.35
CA LEU A 30 2.19 0.84 3.05
C LEU A 30 1.12 1.30 2.06
N ILE A 31 -0.13 0.96 2.37
CA ILE A 31 -1.35 1.50 1.78
C ILE A 31 -2.02 2.38 2.85
N PRO A 32 -2.14 3.70 2.61
CA PRO A 32 -2.79 4.62 3.53
C PRO A 32 -4.21 4.22 3.91
N ALA A 33 -4.59 4.45 5.16
CA ALA A 33 -5.94 4.20 5.67
C ALA A 33 -7.05 4.86 4.83
N GLN A 34 -6.83 6.08 4.35
CA GLN A 34 -7.82 6.77 3.51
C GLN A 34 -8.02 6.05 2.17
N LEU A 35 -6.95 5.57 1.55
CA LEU A 35 -6.98 4.80 0.32
C LEU A 35 -7.64 3.44 0.53
N VAL A 36 -7.35 2.78 1.66
CA VAL A 36 -8.01 1.52 2.04
C VAL A 36 -9.52 1.71 2.15
N ARG A 37 -9.96 2.79 2.81
CA ARG A 37 -11.38 3.11 2.98
C ARG A 37 -12.05 3.47 1.66
N SER A 38 -11.42 4.29 0.83
CA SER A 38 -11.99 4.70 -0.46
C SER A 38 -12.11 3.53 -1.44
N LEU A 39 -11.19 2.57 -1.40
CA LEU A 39 -11.26 1.34 -2.18
C LEU A 39 -12.22 0.29 -1.59
N GLY A 40 -12.78 0.51 -0.40
CA GLY A 40 -13.68 -0.45 0.25
C GLY A 40 -13.00 -1.76 0.68
N ILE A 41 -11.67 -1.79 0.80
CA ILE A 41 -10.89 -2.99 1.12
C ILE A 41 -10.58 -3.12 2.63
N THR A 42 -11.28 -2.38 3.48
CA THR A 42 -11.03 -2.35 4.94
C THR A 42 -11.09 -3.73 5.60
N ARG A 43 -11.94 -4.64 5.12
CA ARG A 43 -12.09 -6.00 5.66
C ARG A 43 -11.37 -7.07 4.84
N LEU A 44 -10.65 -6.66 3.79
CA LEU A 44 -9.98 -7.58 2.89
C LEU A 44 -8.69 -8.11 3.55
N GLU A 45 -8.55 -9.44 3.58
CA GLU A 45 -7.33 -10.08 4.12
C GLU A 45 -6.27 -10.31 3.05
N ARG A 46 -6.69 -10.49 1.79
CA ARG A 46 -5.82 -10.79 0.66
C ARG A 46 -6.29 -10.03 -0.57
N ALA A 47 -5.34 -9.56 -1.38
CA ALA A 47 -5.62 -8.77 -2.57
C ALA A 47 -4.63 -9.09 -3.69
N SER A 48 -5.08 -8.92 -4.92
CA SER A 48 -4.18 -8.84 -6.07
C SER A 48 -3.75 -7.39 -6.29
N ILE A 49 -2.46 -7.15 -6.48
CA ILE A 49 -1.87 -5.81 -6.52
C ILE A 49 -1.14 -5.64 -7.84
N HIS A 50 -1.55 -4.65 -8.62
CA HIS A 50 -0.83 -4.21 -9.80
C HIS A 50 0.07 -3.04 -9.41
N LEU A 51 1.36 -3.18 -9.69
CA LEU A 51 2.34 -2.14 -9.41
C LEU A 51 3.25 -1.90 -10.61
N GLN A 52 3.73 -0.67 -10.71
CA GLN A 52 4.68 -0.24 -11.71
C GLN A 52 5.98 0.15 -11.01
N TYR A 53 7.10 -0.37 -11.53
CA TYR A 53 8.43 -0.08 -11.04
C TYR A 53 9.41 -0.04 -12.22
N ARG A 54 10.13 1.08 -12.35
CA ARG A 54 11.11 1.33 -13.45
C ARG A 54 10.55 0.96 -14.85
N GLY A 55 9.33 1.43 -15.14
CA GLY A 55 8.64 1.18 -16.42
C GLY A 55 8.06 -0.22 -16.60
N LYS A 56 8.29 -1.15 -15.66
CA LYS A 56 7.76 -2.52 -15.73
C LYS A 56 6.47 -2.64 -14.93
N ASN A 57 5.48 -3.32 -15.50
CA ASN A 57 4.26 -3.73 -14.80
C ASN A 57 4.51 -5.05 -14.09
N ILE A 58 4.13 -5.11 -12.82
CA ILE A 58 4.33 -6.25 -11.93
C ILE A 58 2.97 -6.56 -11.32
N PHE A 59 2.55 -7.82 -11.44
CA PHE A 59 1.32 -8.30 -10.85
C PHE A 59 1.67 -9.21 -9.67
N LEU A 60 1.12 -8.89 -8.50
CA LEU A 60 1.23 -9.71 -7.30
C LEU A 60 -0.12 -10.32 -7.01
N GLU A 61 -0.24 -11.64 -7.17
CA GLU A 61 -1.49 -12.35 -6.91
C GLU A 61 -1.64 -12.70 -5.45
N ASN A 62 -2.88 -12.57 -4.95
CA ASN A 62 -3.31 -13.13 -3.69
C ASN A 62 -2.37 -12.78 -2.50
N ILE A 63 -1.97 -11.52 -2.36
CA ILE A 63 -1.05 -11.07 -1.32
C ILE A 63 -1.79 -10.73 -0.03
N LYS A 64 -1.25 -11.17 1.11
CA LYS A 64 -1.79 -10.83 2.44
C LYS A 64 -1.67 -9.34 2.74
N LEU A 65 -2.79 -8.73 3.15
CA LEU A 65 -2.89 -7.36 3.65
C LEU A 65 -2.78 -7.33 5.18
N LEU A 66 -1.59 -7.05 5.68
CA LEU A 66 -1.30 -6.92 7.10
C LEU A 66 -2.05 -5.72 7.68
N ARG A 67 -2.76 -5.95 8.78
CA ARG A 67 -3.49 -4.91 9.52
C ARG A 67 -2.57 -4.22 10.51
N THR A 68 -2.76 -2.93 10.67
CA THR A 68 -2.13 -2.15 11.74
C THR A 68 -3.10 -2.00 12.92
N ARG A 69 -2.60 -1.94 14.15
CA ARG A 69 -3.43 -2.01 15.38
C ARG A 69 -4.44 -0.87 15.51
N ASN A 70 -4.02 0.36 15.19
CA ASN A 70 -4.75 1.59 15.51
C ASN A 70 -5.25 2.36 14.27
N THR A 71 -5.18 1.78 13.07
CA THR A 71 -5.58 2.45 11.83
C THR A 71 -6.03 1.45 10.77
N ASP A 72 -6.85 1.90 9.81
CA ASP A 72 -7.26 1.08 8.66
C ASP A 72 -6.14 0.90 7.63
N SER A 73 -4.96 1.51 7.84
CA SER A 73 -3.82 1.32 6.95
C SER A 73 -3.48 -0.17 6.84
N ARG A 74 -3.14 -0.57 5.63
CA ARG A 74 -2.70 -1.93 5.31
C ARG A 74 -1.25 -1.91 4.85
N GLN A 75 -0.56 -3.01 5.08
CA GLN A 75 0.75 -3.25 4.50
C GLN A 75 0.73 -4.56 3.73
N PHE A 76 1.52 -4.63 2.67
CA PHE A 76 1.76 -5.88 1.97
C PHE A 76 3.25 -6.07 1.77
N THR A 77 3.68 -7.32 1.60
CA THR A 77 5.10 -7.65 1.36
C THR A 77 5.29 -7.96 -0.10
N ILE A 78 6.28 -7.36 -0.75
CA ILE A 78 6.68 -7.76 -2.10
C ILE A 78 7.42 -9.11 -1.97
N PRO A 79 6.94 -10.18 -2.62
CA PRO A 79 7.56 -11.50 -2.56
C PRO A 79 9.06 -11.45 -2.91
N LYS A 80 9.88 -12.26 -2.23
CA LYS A 80 11.34 -12.26 -2.40
C LYS A 80 11.76 -12.49 -3.86
N ASN A 81 11.18 -13.49 -4.51
CA ASN A 81 11.40 -13.80 -5.92
C ASN A 81 11.08 -12.61 -6.85
N ILE A 82 10.05 -11.82 -6.55
CA ILE A 82 9.72 -10.61 -7.31
C ILE A 82 10.73 -9.50 -7.03
N ARG A 83 11.11 -9.27 -5.75
CA ARG A 83 12.12 -8.27 -5.42
C ARG A 83 13.45 -8.57 -6.12
N GLU A 84 13.87 -9.82 -6.13
CA GLU A 84 15.12 -10.26 -6.79
C GLU A 84 15.00 -10.13 -8.32
N LYS A 85 13.93 -10.65 -8.92
CA LYS A 85 13.69 -10.59 -10.38
C LYS A 85 13.71 -9.16 -10.93
N TYR A 86 13.20 -8.20 -10.17
CA TYR A 86 13.13 -6.80 -10.59
C TYR A 86 14.17 -5.89 -9.91
N ASN A 87 15.07 -6.44 -9.08
CA ASN A 87 16.06 -5.71 -8.28
C ASN A 87 15.45 -4.55 -7.48
N ILE A 88 14.29 -4.80 -6.85
CA ILE A 88 13.59 -3.82 -6.02
C ILE A 88 14.31 -3.71 -4.68
N ARG A 89 14.82 -2.51 -4.37
CA ARG A 89 15.56 -2.25 -3.14
C ARG A 89 14.73 -1.50 -2.11
N SER A 90 15.04 -1.73 -0.85
CA SER A 90 14.55 -0.93 0.26
C SER A 90 14.92 0.53 0.05
N GLY A 91 14.01 1.44 0.38
CA GLY A 91 14.23 2.87 0.17
C GLY A 91 13.59 3.42 -1.10
N GLU A 92 13.42 2.58 -2.11
CA GLU A 92 12.89 3.01 -3.41
C GLU A 92 11.37 3.20 -3.40
N LYS A 93 10.87 3.91 -4.40
CA LYS A 93 9.43 4.13 -4.59
C LYS A 93 8.88 3.20 -5.67
N ILE A 94 7.72 2.62 -5.40
CA ILE A 94 6.91 1.89 -6.37
C ILE A 94 5.58 2.62 -6.56
N LYS A 95 4.96 2.45 -7.72
CA LYS A 95 3.65 3.02 -8.03
C LYS A 95 2.60 1.92 -8.00
N ILE A 96 1.68 1.97 -7.04
CA ILE A 96 0.53 1.06 -6.98
C ILE A 96 -0.50 1.58 -7.99
N ILE A 97 -0.87 0.75 -8.95
CA ILE A 97 -1.78 1.09 -10.05
C ILE A 97 -3.20 0.60 -9.76
N ASN A 98 -3.32 -0.63 -9.27
CA ASN A 98 -4.61 -1.24 -8.95
C ASN A 98 -4.50 -2.16 -7.72
N ILE A 99 -5.60 -2.27 -6.98
CA ILE A 99 -5.77 -3.26 -5.91
C ILE A 99 -7.15 -3.89 -6.12
N SER A 100 -7.19 -5.19 -6.38
CA SER A 100 -8.42 -5.95 -6.56
C SER A 100 -8.53 -7.08 -5.53
N LYS A 101 -9.74 -7.61 -5.39
CA LYS A 101 -9.99 -8.84 -4.64
C LYS A 101 -9.35 -10.03 -5.37
#